data_AF-A0A832JF86-F1
#
_entry.id   AF-A0A832JF86-F1
#
_cell.length_a   1.000
_cell.length_b   1.000
_cell.length_c   1.000
_cell.angle_alpha   90.00
_cell.angle_beta   90.00
_cell.angle_gamma   90.00
#
_symmetry.space_group_name_H-M   'P 1'
#
loop_
_entity.id
_entity.type
_entity.pdbx_description
1 polymer ?
#
loop_
_entity_poly.entity_id
_entity_poly.type
_entity_poly.pdbx_seq_one_letter_code
_entity_poly.pdbx_strand_id
1 'polypeptide(L)'
;MPIFQPVEEQDVTRAIVRSFLRQFEEYAESDVIVVGAGPAGLMAGRELAAAGYKVLIVERNNYLGGGFWLGGYLMNKVTFRAPAQEVVQALGVPVEE
;
A
#
# COMPACT_ATOMS: atom_id res chain seq x y z
N MET A 1 -25.60 6.91 27.37
CA MET A 1 -25.62 6.15 26.10
C MET A 1 -24.27 5.46 25.94
N PRO A 2 -24.22 4.19 25.55
CA PRO A 2 -22.93 3.55 25.24
C PRO A 2 -22.25 4.27 24.07
N ILE A 3 -20.92 4.41 24.15
CA ILE A 3 -20.09 5.10 23.14
C ILE A 3 -20.01 4.27 21.84
N PHE A 4 -20.12 2.94 21.96
CA PHE A 4 -20.04 1.99 20.84
C PHE A 4 -21.34 1.22 20.67
N GLN A 5 -21.58 0.78 19.43
CA GLN A 5 -22.66 -0.15 19.09
C GLN A 5 -22.40 -1.52 19.73
N PRO A 6 -23.44 -2.26 20.15
CA PRO A 6 -23.28 -3.64 20.60
C PRO A 6 -22.82 -4.54 19.45
N VAL A 7 -21.84 -5.41 19.71
CA VAL A 7 -21.31 -6.41 18.77
C VAL A 7 -20.86 -7.66 19.53
N GLU A 8 -21.07 -8.85 18.95
CA GLU A 8 -20.55 -10.10 19.51
C GLU A 8 -19.19 -10.46 18.88
N GLU A 9 -18.33 -11.18 19.61
CA GLU A 9 -17.00 -11.61 19.14
C GLU A 9 -17.08 -12.50 17.90
N GLN A 10 -18.17 -13.27 17.78
CA GLN A 10 -18.43 -14.11 16.61
C GLN A 10 -18.67 -13.29 15.34
N ASP A 11 -19.27 -12.10 15.46
CA ASP A 11 -19.57 -11.24 14.31
C ASP A 11 -18.30 -10.64 13.74
N VAL A 12 -17.40 -10.18 14.63
CA VAL A 12 -16.07 -9.68 14.27
C VAL A 12 -15.28 -10.78 13.55
N THR A 13 -15.24 -11.98 14.11
CA THR A 13 -14.50 -13.11 13.53
C THR A 13 -15.05 -13.50 12.15
N ARG A 14 -16.38 -13.59 12.01
CA ARG A 14 -17.03 -13.91 10.73
C ARG A 14 -16.77 -12.83 9.69
N ALA A 15 -16.79 -11.55 10.06
CA ALA A 15 -16.52 -10.45 9.16
C ALA A 15 -15.10 -10.53 8.58
N ILE A 16 -14.10 -10.76 9.43
CA ILE A 16 -12.70 -10.90 9.01
C ILE A 16 -12.53 -12.07 8.04
N VAL A 17 -12.97 -13.27 8.44
CA VAL A 17 -12.76 -14.49 7.63
C VAL A 17 -13.46 -14.38 6.28
N ARG A 18 -14.73 -13.92 6.25
CA ARG A 18 -15.49 -13.80 5.00
C ARG A 18 -14.90 -12.75 4.06
N SER A 19 -14.45 -11.61 4.60
CA SER A 19 -13.83 -10.56 3.79
C SER A 19 -12.51 -11.04 3.18
N PHE A 20 -11.68 -11.69 4.00
CA PHE A 20 -10.38 -12.19 3.55
C PHE A 20 -10.51 -13.28 2.49
N LEU A 21 -11.37 -14.29 2.71
CA LEU A 21 -11.53 -15.38 1.75
C LEU A 21 -12.04 -14.88 0.39
N ARG A 22 -12.98 -13.93 0.39
CA ARG A 22 -13.45 -13.29 -0.85
C ARG A 22 -12.32 -12.59 -1.60
N GLN A 23 -11.52 -11.79 -0.89
CA GLN A 23 -10.38 -11.11 -1.48
C GLN A 23 -9.33 -12.12 -2.00
N PHE A 24 -9.08 -13.18 -1.24
CA PHE A 24 -8.10 -14.20 -1.61
C PHE A 24 -8.53 -14.98 -2.86
N GLU A 25 -9.80 -15.36 -2.96
CA GLU A 25 -10.39 -15.95 -4.17
C GLU A 25 -10.33 -14.99 -5.36
N GLU A 26 -10.67 -13.71 -5.14
CA GLU A 26 -10.60 -12.70 -6.19
C GLU A 26 -9.17 -12.61 -6.75
N TYR A 27 -8.16 -12.46 -5.91
CA TYR A 27 -6.77 -12.27 -6.35
C TYR A 27 -6.01 -13.57 -6.68
N ALA A 28 -6.68 -14.73 -6.62
CA ALA A 28 -6.12 -15.98 -7.14
C ALA A 28 -5.78 -15.89 -8.64
N GLU A 29 -6.44 -14.99 -9.36
CA GLU A 29 -6.10 -14.59 -10.74
C GLU A 29 -5.90 -13.07 -10.78
N SER A 30 -4.76 -12.63 -11.31
CA SER A 30 -4.38 -11.21 -11.44
C SER A 30 -3.69 -11.00 -12.78
N ASP A 31 -3.89 -9.83 -13.40
CA ASP A 31 -3.19 -9.46 -14.64
C ASP A 31 -1.71 -9.21 -14.38
N VAL A 32 -1.39 -8.64 -13.21
CA VAL A 32 -0.03 -8.33 -12.78
C VAL A 32 0.15 -8.66 -11.31
N ILE A 33 1.28 -9.30 -10.98
CA ILE A 33 1.74 -9.50 -9.60
C ILE A 33 3.05 -8.71 -9.42
N VAL A 34 3.04 -7.73 -8.52
CA VAL A 34 4.22 -6.97 -8.11
C VAL A 34 4.77 -7.57 -6.81
N VAL A 35 6.01 -8.04 -6.85
CA VAL A 35 6.68 -8.61 -5.66
C VAL A 35 7.58 -7.55 -5.03
N GLY A 36 7.19 -7.08 -3.84
CA GLY A 36 7.83 -6.04 -3.05
C GLY A 36 7.08 -4.72 -3.08
N ALA A 37 6.64 -4.24 -1.91
CA ALA A 37 5.93 -2.97 -1.75
C ALA A 37 6.85 -1.81 -1.33
N GLY A 38 8.05 -1.77 -1.92
CA GLY A 38 8.92 -0.58 -1.85
C GLY A 38 8.40 0.57 -2.72
N PRO A 39 9.09 1.72 -2.77
CA PRO A 39 8.67 2.89 -3.55
C PRO A 39 8.46 2.55 -5.03
N ALA A 40 9.39 1.80 -5.64
CA ALA A 40 9.27 1.40 -7.03
C ALA A 40 8.07 0.46 -7.28
N GLY A 41 7.85 -0.53 -6.40
CA GLY A 41 6.74 -1.48 -6.54
C GLY A 41 5.37 -0.82 -6.34
N LEU A 42 5.26 0.10 -5.38
CA LEU A 42 4.04 0.89 -5.16
C LEU A 42 3.74 1.81 -6.33
N MET A 43 4.76 2.50 -6.88
CA MET A 43 4.57 3.34 -8.07
C MET A 43 4.18 2.50 -9.29
N ALA A 44 4.84 1.37 -9.54
CA ALA A 44 4.47 0.46 -10.62
C ALA A 44 3.02 -0.05 -10.48
N GLY A 45 2.63 -0.47 -9.27
CA GLY A 45 1.28 -0.94 -8.99
C GLY A 45 0.23 0.16 -9.20
N ARG A 46 0.52 1.40 -8.79
CA ARG A 46 -0.34 2.56 -9.04
C ARG A 46 -0.56 2.80 -10.54
N GLU A 47 0.49 2.88 -11.33
CA GLU A 47 0.38 3.16 -12.77
C GLU A 47 -0.38 2.04 -13.51
N LEU A 48 -0.10 0.78 -13.17
CA LEU A 48 -0.77 -0.37 -13.78
C LEU A 48 -2.25 -0.45 -13.39
N ALA A 49 -2.57 -0.20 -12.12
CA ALA A 49 -3.97 -0.14 -11.68
C ALA A 49 -4.72 1.03 -12.33
N ALA A 50 -4.08 2.20 -12.47
CA ALA A 50 -4.65 3.34 -13.18
C ALA A 50 -4.88 3.07 -14.68
N ALA A 51 -4.08 2.19 -15.28
CA ALA A 51 -4.28 1.71 -16.65
C ALA A 51 -5.37 0.62 -16.77
N GLY A 52 -6.00 0.21 -15.67
CA GLY A 52 -7.12 -0.72 -15.66
C GLY A 52 -6.75 -2.19 -15.45
N TYR A 53 -5.48 -2.50 -15.15
CA TYR A 53 -5.06 -3.86 -14.81
C TYR A 53 -5.45 -4.22 -13.38
N LYS A 54 -5.80 -5.50 -13.17
CA LYS A 54 -5.97 -6.09 -11.84
C LYS A 54 -4.61 -6.43 -11.25
N VAL A 55 -4.12 -5.57 -10.36
CA VAL A 55 -2.78 -5.65 -9.78
C VAL A 55 -2.83 -6.20 -8.35
N LEU A 56 -2.06 -7.27 -8.09
CA LEU A 56 -1.75 -7.75 -6.74
C LEU A 56 -0.33 -7.30 -6.35
N ILE A 57 -0.18 -6.66 -5.19
CA ILE A 57 1.13 -6.36 -4.60
C ILE A 57 1.37 -7.31 -3.42
N VAL A 58 2.49 -8.03 -3.45
CA VAL A 58 2.89 -8.95 -2.37
C VAL A 58 4.12 -8.40 -1.67
N GLU A 59 4.03 -8.18 -0.36
CA GLU A 59 5.12 -7.70 0.48
C GLU A 59 5.42 -8.74 1.57
N ARG A 60 6.71 -8.88 1.90
CA ARG A 60 7.17 -9.81 2.93
C ARG A 60 6.86 -9.31 4.34
N ASN A 61 6.90 -8.00 4.55
CA ASN A 61 6.68 -7.36 5.84
C ASN A 61 5.20 -7.07 6.10
N ASN A 62 4.84 -6.86 7.38
CA ASN A 62 3.51 -6.37 7.77
C ASN A 62 3.32 -4.86 7.52
N TYR A 63 4.29 -4.21 6.85
CA TYR A 63 4.28 -2.81 6.51
C TYR A 63 4.78 -2.61 5.08
N LEU A 64 4.28 -1.57 4.42
CA LEU A 64 4.71 -1.17 3.07
C LEU A 64 5.90 -0.20 3.16
N GLY A 65 6.42 0.22 2.01
CA GLY A 65 7.44 1.26 1.90
C GLY A 65 8.87 0.73 1.79
N GLY A 66 9.15 -0.51 2.18
CA GLY A 66 10.49 -1.09 2.07
C GLY A 66 11.56 -0.23 2.78
N GLY A 67 12.64 0.11 2.09
CA GLY A 67 13.70 0.98 2.63
C GLY A 67 13.35 2.46 2.77
N PHE A 68 12.15 2.89 2.36
CA PHE A 68 11.76 4.31 2.29
C PHE A 68 11.27 4.92 3.61
N TRP A 69 11.27 4.16 4.70
CA TRP A 69 10.98 4.69 6.05
C TRP A 69 12.08 5.63 6.56
N LEU A 70 13.29 5.53 6.00
CA LEU A 70 14.44 6.34 6.34
C LEU A 70 15.11 6.83 5.05
N GLY A 71 15.83 7.93 5.16
CA GLY A 71 16.79 8.38 4.17
C GLY A 71 18.17 7.78 4.40
N GLY A 72 19.21 8.58 4.21
CA GLY A 72 20.60 8.16 4.41
C GLY A 72 20.95 8.01 5.89
N TYR A 73 21.69 6.94 6.24
CA TYR A 73 22.28 6.76 7.58
C TYR A 73 21.29 6.93 8.74
N LEU A 74 20.10 6.34 8.62
CA LEU A 74 19.01 6.42 9.60
C LEU A 74 18.42 7.83 9.82
N MET A 75 18.79 8.82 9.00
CA MET A 75 18.18 10.14 9.02
C MET A 75 16.84 10.11 8.27
N ASN A 76 15.84 10.86 8.73
CA ASN A 76 14.47 10.80 8.20
C ASN A 76 14.22 11.72 6.99
N LYS A 77 15.26 12.15 6.29
CA LYS A 77 15.17 13.03 5.12
C LYS A 77 15.51 12.25 3.86
N VAL A 78 14.60 12.24 2.89
CA VAL A 78 14.82 11.67 1.56
C VAL A 78 15.00 12.82 0.58
N THR A 79 15.98 12.71 -0.31
CA THR A 79 16.22 13.69 -1.35
C THR A 79 15.76 13.14 -2.69
N PHE A 80 15.20 14.04 -3.51
CA PHE A 80 14.81 13.76 -4.88
C PHE A 80 15.61 14.69 -5.78
N ARG A 81 16.06 14.16 -6.92
CA ARG A 81 16.79 14.95 -7.91
C ARG A 81 15.84 15.30 -9.04
N ALA A 82 15.95 16.52 -9.57
CA ALA A 82 15.11 16.94 -10.67
C ALA A 82 15.20 15.98 -11.88
N PRO A 83 14.07 15.61 -12.51
CA PRO A 83 12.68 16.10 -12.29
C PRO A 83 11.81 15.25 -11.32
N ALA A 84 12.39 14.36 -10.51
CA ALA A 84 11.60 13.39 -9.73
C ALA A 84 10.70 14.03 -8.64
N GLN A 85 10.94 15.29 -8.26
CA GLN A 85 10.09 16.04 -7.33
C GLN A 85 8.65 16.18 -7.84
N GLU A 86 8.44 16.18 -9.16
CA GLU A 86 7.09 16.28 -9.76
C GLU A 86 6.20 15.11 -9.35
N VAL A 87 6.77 13.91 -9.24
CA VAL A 87 6.04 12.70 -8.83
C VAL A 87 5.57 12.83 -7.38
N VAL A 88 6.44 13.24 -6.46
CA VAL A 88 6.08 13.39 -5.04
C VAL A 88 5.13 14.57 -4.81
N GLN A 89 5.25 15.66 -5.58
CA GLN A 89 4.29 16.75 -5.58
C GLN A 89 2.89 16.30 -6.06
N ALA A 90 2.83 15.50 -7.13
CA ALA A 90 1.57 14.92 -7.62
C ALA A 90 0.91 13.97 -6.60
N LEU A 91 1.70 13.37 -5.71
CA LEU A 91 1.22 12.58 -4.57
C LEU A 91 0.82 13.43 -3.35
N GLY A 92 0.99 14.76 -3.40
CA GLY A 92 0.69 15.67 -2.30
C GLY A 92 1.70 15.62 -1.15
N VAL A 93 2.90 15.10 -1.39
CA VAL A 93 3.96 15.03 -0.37
C VAL A 93 4.64 16.41 -0.23
N PRO A 94 4.76 16.95 1.00
CA PRO A 94 5.48 18.20 1.22
C PRO A 94 6.95 18.11 0.79
N VAL A 95 7.42 19.11 0.04
CA VAL A 95 8.80 19.22 -0.45
C VAL A 95 9.36 20.60 -0.12
N GLU A 96 10.65 20.65 0.14
CA GLU A 96 11.46 21.84 0.39
C GLU A 96 12.63 21.82 -0.62
N GLU A 97 13.03 23.00 -1.10
CA GLU A 97 14.16 23.18 -2.04
C GLU A 97 15.49 23.41 -1.31
#